data_AF-A0A0G2ASA6-F1
#
_entry.id   AF-A0A0G2ASA6-F1
#
_cell.length_a   1.000
_cell.length_b   1.000
_cell.length_c   1.000
_cell.angle_alpha   90.00
_cell.angle_beta   90.00
_cell.angle_gamma   90.00
#
_symmetry.space_group_name_H-M   'P 1'
#
loop_
_entity.id
_entity.type
_entity.pdbx_description
1 polymer ?
#
loop_
_entity_poly.entity_id
_entity_poly.type
_entity_poly.pdbx_seq_one_letter_code
_entity_poly.pdbx_strand_id
1 'polypeptide(L)'
;MTIKNYNEMRAAQHLTGDAMLIIDRLGYEIRRAESVDTGDSTLDSSPGRLSLVAEDDDEETTITLESGTVRIAQDGVETGALNGEHTEVTSLVFRQVGSGASSGIRTEFTLLSSDGAATSTENFYTFFVMREAQ
;
A
#
# COMPACT_ATOMS: atom_id res chain seq x y z
N MET A 1 -26.53 -25.13 -0.75
CA MET A 1 -26.36 -23.66 -0.71
C MET A 1 -25.36 -23.30 0.38
N THR A 2 -24.15 -23.89 0.32
CA THR A 2 -23.19 -23.88 1.45
C THR A 2 -21.76 -23.55 0.97
N ILE A 3 -21.41 -23.99 -0.25
CA ILE A 3 -20.11 -23.70 -0.89
C ILE A 3 -20.00 -22.22 -1.28
N LYS A 4 -21.08 -21.59 -1.77
CA LYS A 4 -21.08 -20.18 -2.17
C LYS A 4 -20.76 -19.24 -0.98
N ASN A 5 -21.45 -19.42 0.14
CA ASN A 5 -21.17 -18.65 1.36
C ASN A 5 -19.77 -18.94 1.94
N TYR A 6 -19.26 -20.16 1.77
CA TYR A 6 -17.91 -20.51 2.25
C TYR A 6 -16.83 -19.81 1.41
N ASN A 7 -16.93 -19.82 0.08
CA ASN A 7 -15.98 -19.15 -0.80
C ASN A 7 -16.03 -17.63 -0.65
N GLU A 8 -17.22 -17.05 -0.46
CA GLU A 8 -17.37 -15.62 -0.17
C GLU A 8 -16.69 -15.24 1.16
N MET A 9 -16.85 -16.06 2.20
CA MET A 9 -16.17 -15.86 3.49
C MET A 9 -14.64 -15.96 3.36
N ARG A 10 -14.12 -16.90 2.55
CA ARG A 10 -12.67 -17.02 2.31
C ARG A 10 -12.12 -15.83 1.54
N ALA A 11 -12.80 -15.39 0.47
CA ALA A 11 -12.41 -14.21 -0.28
C ALA A 11 -12.35 -12.96 0.63
N ALA A 12 -13.33 -12.78 1.52
CA ALA A 12 -13.30 -11.69 2.51
C ALA A 12 -12.15 -11.80 3.51
N GLN A 13 -11.79 -13.02 3.94
CA GLN A 13 -10.63 -13.25 4.81
C GLN A 13 -9.30 -12.89 4.12
N HIS A 14 -9.14 -13.25 2.84
CA HIS A 14 -7.98 -12.87 2.05
C HIS A 14 -7.88 -11.35 1.90
N LEU A 15 -8.98 -10.67 1.55
CA LEU A 15 -9.04 -9.21 1.48
C LEU A 15 -8.60 -8.55 2.79
N THR A 16 -9.16 -9.00 3.92
CA THR A 16 -8.85 -8.41 5.23
C THR A 16 -7.39 -8.62 5.60
N GLY A 17 -6.87 -9.84 5.43
CA GLY A 17 -5.49 -10.16 5.76
C GLY A 17 -4.48 -9.35 4.94
N ASP A 18 -4.70 -9.27 3.63
CA ASP A 18 -3.80 -8.55 2.73
C ASP A 18 -3.92 -7.03 2.91
N ALA A 19 -5.13 -6.52 3.15
CA ALA A 19 -5.31 -5.12 3.51
C ALA A 19 -4.53 -4.76 4.80
N MET A 20 -4.62 -5.58 5.84
CA MET A 20 -3.87 -5.35 7.08
C MET A 20 -2.35 -5.34 6.84
N LEU A 21 -1.83 -6.28 6.04
CA LEU A 21 -0.41 -6.31 5.70
C LEU A 21 0.04 -5.03 4.97
N ILE A 22 -0.71 -4.59 3.95
CA ILE A 22 -0.45 -3.33 3.23
C ILE A 22 -0.47 -2.16 4.21
N ILE A 23 -1.51 -2.06 5.05
CA ILE A 23 -1.71 -0.96 5.99
C ILE A 23 -0.59 -0.90 7.03
N ASP A 24 -0.20 -2.04 7.60
CA ASP A 24 0.86 -2.11 8.59
C ASP A 24 2.21 -1.73 7.98
N ARG A 25 2.53 -2.24 6.78
CA ARG A 25 3.78 -1.91 6.10
C ARG A 25 3.82 -0.43 5.69
N LEU A 26 2.75 0.10 5.10
CA LEU A 26 2.63 1.53 4.79
C LEU A 26 2.80 2.37 6.05
N GLY A 27 2.13 1.99 7.13
CA GLY A 27 2.19 2.69 8.40
C GLY A 27 3.58 2.66 9.03
N TYR A 28 4.37 1.60 8.82
CA TYR A 28 5.74 1.53 9.28
C TYR A 28 6.66 2.46 8.45
N GLU A 29 6.61 2.34 7.12
CA GLU A 29 7.48 3.10 6.22
C GLU A 29 7.17 4.60 6.22
N ILE A 30 5.89 4.98 6.19
CA ILE A 30 5.50 6.39 6.19
C ILE A 30 5.88 7.06 7.52
N ARG A 31 5.70 6.39 8.67
CA ARG A 31 5.99 6.99 9.98
C ARG A 31 7.47 7.20 10.24
N ARG A 32 8.35 6.44 9.59
CA ARG A 32 9.80 6.59 9.71
C ARG A 32 10.40 7.52 8.66
N ALA A 33 9.68 7.74 7.56
CA ALA A 33 10.10 8.66 6.51
C ALA A 33 10.09 10.11 7.02
N GLU A 34 11.04 10.90 6.54
CA GLU A 34 11.07 12.34 6.78
C GLU A 34 10.62 13.14 5.57
N SER A 35 10.84 12.57 4.39
CA SER A 35 10.49 13.21 3.14
C SER A 35 10.01 12.20 2.10
N VAL A 36 9.30 12.75 1.12
CA VAL A 36 8.88 12.05 -0.09
C VAL A 36 9.81 12.52 -1.21
N ASP A 37 10.43 11.60 -1.93
CA ASP A 37 11.05 11.95 -3.21
C ASP A 37 9.93 12.14 -4.24
N THR A 38 9.51 13.39 -4.40
CA THR A 38 8.46 13.77 -5.37
C THR A 38 8.91 13.63 -6.84
N GLY A 39 10.22 13.59 -7.11
CA GLY A 39 10.76 13.39 -8.45
C GLY A 39 10.67 11.94 -8.90
N ASP A 40 10.76 11.02 -7.94
CA ASP A 40 10.64 9.58 -8.17
C ASP A 40 9.23 9.05 -7.84
N SER A 41 8.39 9.81 -7.12
CA SER A 41 7.00 9.41 -6.81
C SER A 41 5.99 9.75 -7.92
N THR A 42 4.97 8.92 -8.05
CA THR A 42 3.76 9.19 -8.84
C THR A 42 2.58 9.31 -7.88
N LEU A 43 2.28 10.56 -7.50
CA LEU A 43 1.20 10.90 -6.57
C LEU A 43 -0.10 11.23 -7.33
N ASP A 44 -1.22 11.24 -6.61
CA ASP A 44 -2.57 11.63 -7.05
C ASP A 44 -3.12 10.84 -8.26
N SER A 45 -2.50 9.72 -8.62
CA SER A 45 -2.92 8.84 -9.71
C SER A 45 -2.67 7.37 -9.38
N SER A 46 -3.28 6.49 -10.19
CA SER A 46 -3.15 5.04 -10.09
C SER A 46 -2.70 4.48 -11.45
N PRO A 47 -1.71 3.56 -11.50
CA PRO A 47 -0.98 3.00 -10.36
C PRO A 47 -0.04 4.04 -9.72
N GLY A 48 -0.14 4.18 -8.40
CA GLY A 48 0.69 5.08 -7.62
C GLY A 48 2.08 4.48 -7.36
N ARG A 49 3.06 5.38 -7.23
CA ARG A 49 4.42 5.07 -6.77
C ARG A 49 4.77 6.04 -5.65
N LEU A 50 5.23 5.52 -4.52
CA LEU A 50 5.66 6.31 -3.37
C LEU A 50 7.12 5.99 -3.06
N SER A 51 8.00 6.97 -3.20
CA SER A 51 9.38 6.91 -2.73
C SER A 51 9.53 7.75 -1.48
N LEU A 52 10.07 7.13 -0.43
CA LEU A 52 10.24 7.70 0.90
C LEU A 52 11.71 7.66 1.27
N VAL A 53 12.20 8.73 1.90
CA VAL A 53 13.57 8.82 2.40
C VAL A 53 13.54 8.91 3.93
N ALA A 54 14.31 8.05 4.59
CA ALA A 54 14.52 8.06 6.04
C ALA A 54 15.85 8.74 6.43
N GLU A 55 15.87 9.52 7.52
CA GLU A 55 17.04 10.29 7.99
C GLU A 55 18.22 9.42 8.40
N ASP A 56 17.93 8.38 9.17
CA ASP A 56 18.95 7.77 10.04
C ASP A 56 20.03 7.04 9.20
N ASP A 57 19.71 6.64 7.96
CA ASP A 57 20.59 5.89 7.06
C ASP A 57 20.53 6.33 5.58
N ASP A 58 19.82 7.43 5.23
CA ASP A 58 19.46 7.80 3.85
C ASP A 58 18.77 6.65 3.08
N GLU A 59 18.13 5.73 3.81
CA GLU A 59 17.49 4.54 3.25
C GLU A 59 16.26 4.96 2.43
N GLU A 60 16.22 4.52 1.17
CA GLU A 60 15.12 4.78 0.26
C GLU A 60 14.17 3.59 0.24
N THR A 61 12.92 3.81 0.63
CA THR A 61 11.85 2.83 0.45
C THR A 61 10.95 3.25 -0.70
N THR A 62 10.87 2.41 -1.73
CA THR A 62 9.91 2.56 -2.84
C THR A 62 8.76 1.57 -2.68
N ILE A 63 7.52 2.04 -2.81
CA ILE A 63 6.30 1.23 -2.86
C ILE A 63 5.60 1.47 -4.20
N THR A 64 5.34 0.39 -4.94
CA THR A 64 4.73 0.42 -6.27
C THR A 64 3.58 -0.56 -6.41
N LEU A 65 2.71 -0.30 -7.38
CA LEU A 65 1.73 -1.28 -7.86
C LEU A 65 2.18 -1.83 -9.22
N GLU A 66 2.46 -3.13 -9.28
CA GLU A 66 2.86 -3.82 -10.50
C GLU A 66 2.04 -5.09 -10.71
N SER A 67 1.32 -5.17 -11.83
CA SER A 67 0.52 -6.34 -12.21
C SER A 67 -0.43 -6.83 -11.11
N GLY A 68 -1.04 -5.91 -10.36
CA GLY A 68 -1.97 -6.25 -9.28
C GLY A 68 -1.31 -6.59 -7.95
N THR A 69 0.02 -6.51 -7.86
CA THR A 69 0.77 -6.73 -6.62
C THR A 69 1.37 -5.42 -6.12
N VAL A 70 1.13 -5.08 -4.86
CA VAL A 70 1.89 -4.01 -4.21
C VAL A 70 3.27 -4.56 -3.84
N ARG A 71 4.31 -3.93 -4.36
CA ARG A 71 5.70 -4.30 -4.14
C ARG A 71 6.40 -3.26 -3.28
N ILE A 72 7.41 -3.71 -2.55
CA ILE A 72 8.30 -2.84 -1.80
C ILE A 72 9.75 -3.11 -2.18
N ALA A 73 10.50 -2.04 -2.38
CA ALA A 73 11.94 -2.06 -2.60
C ALA A 73 12.63 -1.17 -1.56
N GLN A 74 13.80 -1.61 -1.11
CA GLN A 74 14.71 -0.83 -0.25
C GLN A 74 16.00 -0.62 -1.03
N ASP A 75 16.42 0.63 -1.18
CA ASP A 75 17.61 1.04 -1.94
C ASP A 75 17.66 0.43 -3.35
N GLY A 76 16.51 0.41 -4.02
CA GLY A 76 16.34 -0.16 -5.36
C GLY A 76 16.30 -1.69 -5.44
N VAL A 77 16.40 -2.40 -4.32
CA VAL A 77 16.30 -3.87 -4.26
C VAL A 77 14.91 -4.27 -3.77
N GLU A 78 14.18 -5.05 -4.57
CA GLU A 78 12.88 -5.57 -4.17
C GLU A 78 13.01 -6.47 -2.92
N THR A 79 12.23 -6.16 -1.89
CA THR A 79 12.23 -6.89 -0.61
C THR A 79 10.98 -7.75 -0.41
N GLY A 80 9.92 -7.54 -1.18
CA GLY A 80 8.77 -8.44 -1.22
C GLY A 80 7.47 -7.86 -1.75
N ALA A 81 6.44 -8.70 -1.75
CA ALA A 81 5.06 -8.37 -2.07
C ALA A 81 4.22 -8.15 -0.81
N LEU A 82 3.26 -7.23 -0.86
CA LEU A 82 2.39 -6.86 0.27
C LEU A 82 0.97 -7.40 0.17
N ASN A 83 0.69 -8.23 -0.84
CA ASN A 83 -0.56 -8.98 -0.95
C ASN A 83 -0.30 -10.37 -1.52
N GLY A 84 -1.18 -11.33 -1.19
CA GLY A 84 -1.04 -12.73 -1.61
C GLY A 84 -1.56 -12.99 -3.03
N GLU A 85 -1.35 -14.21 -3.51
CA GLU A 85 -1.74 -14.63 -4.88
C GLU A 85 -3.26 -14.70 -5.12
N HIS A 86 -4.07 -14.64 -4.05
CA HIS A 86 -5.53 -14.68 -4.12
C HIS A 86 -6.18 -13.29 -4.09
N THR A 87 -5.37 -12.23 -4.08
CA THR A 87 -5.83 -10.85 -4.13
C THR A 87 -5.08 -10.07 -5.19
N GLU A 88 -5.79 -9.11 -5.78
CA GLU A 88 -5.27 -8.18 -6.76
C GLU A 88 -5.58 -6.76 -6.30
N VAL A 89 -4.56 -5.91 -6.32
CA VAL A 89 -4.71 -4.47 -6.08
C VAL A 89 -5.03 -3.82 -7.42
N THR A 90 -6.28 -3.42 -7.61
CA THR A 90 -6.78 -2.87 -8.89
C THR A 90 -6.61 -1.35 -8.97
N SER A 91 -6.41 -0.70 -7.83
CA SER A 91 -6.09 0.72 -7.73
C SER A 91 -5.21 0.97 -6.51
N LEU A 92 -4.21 1.84 -6.65
CA LEU A 92 -3.37 2.32 -5.56
C LEU A 92 -3.07 3.79 -5.83
N VAL A 93 -3.48 4.68 -4.93
CA VAL A 93 -3.28 6.13 -5.04
C VAL A 93 -2.64 6.63 -3.76
N PHE A 94 -1.54 7.37 -3.90
CA PHE A 94 -0.88 8.08 -2.81
C PHE A 94 -1.12 9.57 -2.97
N ARG A 95 -1.45 10.27 -1.88
CA ARG A 95 -1.56 11.73 -1.86
C ARG A 95 -0.80 12.28 -0.67
N GLN A 96 0.14 13.17 -0.94
CA GLN A 96 0.80 13.91 0.12
C GLN A 96 -0.13 15.00 0.64
N VAL A 97 -0.26 15.11 1.95
CA VAL A 97 -1.08 16.11 2.63
C VAL A 97 -0.19 16.88 3.59
N GLY A 98 -0.26 18.22 3.53
CA GLY A 98 0.56 19.11 4.33
C GLY A 98 1.83 19.58 3.61
N SER A 99 2.60 20.42 4.28
CA SER A 99 3.86 21.00 3.78
C SER A 99 4.76 21.38 4.94
N GLY A 100 6.06 21.09 4.86
CA GLY A 100 7.02 21.41 5.92
C GLY A 100 6.98 20.40 7.07
N ALA A 101 7.12 20.88 8.32
CA ALA A 101 7.34 20.06 9.51
C ALA A 101 6.23 19.04 9.83
N SER A 102 5.02 19.19 9.29
CA SER A 102 3.94 18.21 9.45
C SER A 102 3.37 17.87 8.08
N SER A 103 3.84 16.75 7.53
CA SER A 103 3.31 16.18 6.29
C SER A 103 3.01 14.70 6.47
N GLY A 104 2.11 14.18 5.66
CA GLY A 104 1.66 12.80 5.75
C GLY A 104 1.16 12.30 4.42
N ILE A 105 0.98 10.98 4.33
CA ILE A 105 0.50 10.32 3.12
C ILE A 105 -0.89 9.76 3.40
N ARG A 106 -1.84 10.19 2.57
CA ARG A 106 -3.12 9.54 2.42
C ARG A 106 -2.99 8.48 1.33
N THR A 107 -3.36 7.25 1.66
CA THR A 107 -3.38 6.14 0.70
C THR A 107 -4.82 5.68 0.49
N GLU A 108 -5.16 5.45 -0.76
CA GLU A 108 -6.42 4.83 -1.18
C GLU A 108 -6.06 3.64 -2.07
N PHE A 109 -6.60 2.46 -1.76
CA PHE A 109 -6.38 1.28 -2.58
C PHE A 109 -7.61 0.37 -2.63
N THR A 110 -7.74 -0.35 -3.73
CA THR A 110 -8.85 -1.28 -3.98
C THR A 110 -8.31 -2.68 -4.12
N LEU A 111 -8.77 -3.59 -3.27
CA LEU A 111 -8.46 -5.01 -3.37
C LEU A 111 -9.63 -5.77 -4.00
N LEU A 112 -9.29 -6.68 -4.90
CA LEU A 112 -10.17 -7.69 -5.48
C LEU A 112 -9.66 -9.06 -5.04
N SER A 113 -10.51 -9.92 -4.48
CA SER A 113 -10.18 -11.32 -4.23
C SER A 113 -11.09 -12.23 -5.03
N SER A 114 -10.52 -13.32 -5.56
CA SER A 114 -11.26 -14.34 -6.30
C SER A 114 -11.00 -15.72 -5.70
N ASP A 115 -12.07 -16.42 -5.28
CA ASP A 115 -12.03 -17.82 -4.86
C ASP A 115 -13.06 -18.65 -5.65
N GLY A 116 -12.57 -19.33 -6.69
CA GLY A 116 -13.41 -20.01 -7.68
C GLY A 116 -14.26 -19.02 -8.47
N ALA A 117 -15.58 -19.10 -8.33
CA ALA A 117 -16.53 -18.18 -8.99
C ALA A 117 -16.94 -16.99 -8.10
N ALA A 118 -16.51 -16.96 -6.83
CA ALA A 118 -16.79 -15.85 -5.94
C ALA A 118 -15.74 -14.75 -6.14
N THR A 119 -16.20 -13.51 -6.28
CA THR A 119 -15.36 -12.32 -6.31
C THR A 119 -15.84 -11.36 -5.22
N SER A 120 -14.89 -10.74 -4.53
CA SER A 120 -15.16 -9.70 -3.55
C SER A 120 -14.24 -8.52 -3.79
N THR A 121 -14.76 -7.30 -3.71
CA THR A 121 -14.00 -6.07 -3.94
C THR A 121 -14.26 -5.09 -2.81
N GLU A 122 -13.18 -4.55 -2.25
CA GLU A 122 -13.24 -3.59 -1.15
C GLU A 122 -12.25 -2.44 -1.33
N ASN A 123 -12.65 -1.25 -0.88
CA ASN A 123 -11.84 -0.04 -0.91
C ASN A 123 -11.32 0.26 0.50
N PHE A 124 -10.03 0.56 0.59
CA PHE A 124 -9.34 0.88 1.82
C PHE A 124 -8.77 2.28 1.76
N TYR A 125 -8.79 2.96 2.91
CA TYR A 125 -8.31 4.32 3.05
C TYR A 125 -7.48 4.42 4.33
N THR A 126 -6.28 4.94 4.20
CA THR A 126 -5.40 5.22 5.35
C THR A 126 -4.81 6.60 5.27
N PHE A 127 -4.36 7.08 6.42
CA PHE A 127 -3.58 8.29 6.53
C PHE A 127 -2.52 8.09 7.61
N PHE A 128 -1.27 8.34 7.26
CA PHE A 128 -0.15 8.26 8.19
C PHE A 128 0.66 9.55 8.11
N VAL A 129 1.07 10.05 9.27
CA VAL A 129 1.92 11.23 9.41
C VAL A 129 3.37 10.77 9.35
N MET A 130 4.19 11.51 8.61
CA MET A 130 5.64 11.29 8.52
C MET A 130 6.35 11.81 9.77
N ARG A 131 7.60 11.40 9.98
CA ARG A 131 8.45 11.94 11.03
C ARG A 131 8.68 13.44 10.75
N GLU A 132 8.64 14.26 11.79
CA GLU A 132 9.00 15.67 11.67
C GLU A 132 10.52 15.75 11.46
N ALA A 133 10.97 16.38 10.37
CA ALA A 133 12.37 16.74 10.20
C ALA A 133 12.76 17.75 11.31
N GLN A 134 13.77 17.43 12.11
CA GLN A 134 14.23 18.26 13.24
C GLN A 134 15.07 19.47 12.80
#